data_AF-A0A497S4B7-F1
#
_entry.id   AF-A0A497S4B7-F1
#
_cell.length_a   1.000
_cell.length_b   1.000
_cell.length_c   1.000
_cell.angle_alpha   90.00
_cell.angle_beta   90.00
_cell.angle_gamma   90.00
#
_symmetry.space_group_name_H-M   'P 1'
#
loop_
_entity.id
_entity.type
_entity.pdbx_description
1 polymer ?
#
loop_
_entity_poly.entity_id
_entity_poly.type
_entity_poly.pdbx_seq_one_letter_code
_entity_poly.pdbx_strand_id
1 'polypeptide(L)'
;MNIANIFKTLIVSVLLLLFAIDINLIILSITINESILNPDFVISELEYLDFYSNLKNNMIREMGAIKPELASLVNESVSVEMIRLKTNSLIYNFYSYLKYQDDELNLTLSLSDVKENLIKSAEDSGVEIPEFAIDLIQDNIDLREELNEEQITIIERIRTFIYHFYAIYSLLYFLAIVLLLLIFLFIGDIISFLDKIGILLLINGGILVGFPVFVTELLRGKIKGIELPGDFPSEIAIKIANDILEPFQFYGILLIVIGILSLILASGIGIIRKRKEKEERREEGEAEG
;
A
#
# COMPACT_ATOMS: atom_id res chain seq x y z
N MET A 1 9.64 -17.39 -44.58
CA MET A 1 9.29 -16.31 -43.64
C MET A 1 10.06 -15.06 -44.03
N ASN A 2 9.40 -13.95 -44.36
CA ASN A 2 10.09 -12.71 -44.75
C ASN A 2 10.82 -12.12 -43.52
N ILE A 3 12.06 -11.64 -43.68
CA ILE A 3 12.86 -11.00 -42.62
C ILE A 3 12.06 -9.89 -41.91
N ALA A 4 11.25 -9.13 -42.66
CA ALA A 4 10.38 -8.10 -42.11
C ALA A 4 9.38 -8.63 -41.08
N ASN A 5 8.82 -9.83 -41.29
CA ASN A 5 7.86 -10.45 -40.37
C ASN A 5 8.55 -10.94 -39.09
N ILE A 6 9.81 -11.38 -39.19
CA ILE A 6 10.62 -11.78 -38.03
C ILE A 6 10.86 -10.55 -37.16
N PHE A 7 11.29 -9.45 -37.77
CA PHE A 7 11.58 -8.21 -37.07
C PHE A 7 10.32 -7.61 -36.40
N LYS A 8 9.19 -7.58 -37.12
CA LYS A 8 7.89 -7.19 -36.56
C LYS A 8 7.50 -8.02 -35.34
N THR A 9 7.66 -9.35 -35.42
CA THR A 9 7.35 -10.25 -34.32
C THR A 9 8.25 -9.98 -33.12
N LEU A 10 9.55 -9.79 -33.34
CA LEU A 10 10.50 -9.47 -32.28
C LEU A 10 10.13 -8.16 -31.56
N ILE A 11 9.82 -7.09 -32.30
CA ILE A 11 9.41 -5.81 -31.73
C ILE A 11 8.16 -5.98 -30.87
N VAL A 12 7.11 -6.63 -31.39
CA VAL A 12 5.86 -6.84 -30.64
C VAL A 12 6.13 -7.64 -29.37
N SER A 13 6.97 -8.67 -29.41
CA SER A 13 7.34 -9.43 -28.22
C SER A 13 8.06 -8.59 -27.17
N VAL A 14 8.98 -7.72 -27.58
CA VAL A 14 9.67 -6.79 -26.66
C VAL A 14 8.68 -5.79 -26.05
N LEU A 15 7.79 -5.22 -26.86
CA LEU A 15 6.77 -4.29 -26.35
C LEU A 15 5.81 -4.96 -25.36
N LEU A 16 5.38 -6.20 -25.63
CA LEU A 16 4.55 -6.98 -24.69
C LEU A 16 5.29 -7.26 -23.38
N LEU A 17 6.59 -7.58 -23.44
CA LEU A 17 7.40 -7.78 -22.24
C LEU A 17 7.51 -6.50 -21.41
N LEU A 18 7.78 -5.36 -22.07
CA LEU A 18 7.84 -4.05 -21.39
C LEU A 18 6.50 -3.70 -20.76
N PHE A 19 5.39 -3.94 -21.47
CA PHE A 19 4.05 -3.69 -20.96
C PHE A 19 3.70 -4.59 -19.76
N ALA A 20 4.13 -5.86 -19.78
CA ALA A 20 3.98 -6.73 -18.61
C ALA A 20 4.75 -6.18 -17.40
N ILE A 21 6.01 -5.79 -17.57
CA ILE A 21 6.81 -5.21 -16.48
C ILE A 21 6.13 -3.94 -15.95
N ASP A 22 5.69 -3.06 -16.84
CA ASP A 22 5.03 -1.81 -16.51
C ASP A 22 3.74 -2.01 -15.69
N ILE A 23 2.88 -2.96 -16.08
CA ILE A 23 1.68 -3.31 -15.28
C ILE A 23 2.07 -3.77 -13.86
N ASN A 24 3.08 -4.62 -13.72
CA ASN A 24 3.51 -5.09 -12.41
C ASN A 24 4.05 -3.93 -11.54
N LEU A 25 4.77 -2.98 -12.14
CA LEU A 25 5.24 -1.78 -11.45
C LEU A 25 4.10 -0.85 -11.04
N ILE A 26 3.08 -0.70 -11.89
CA ILE A 26 1.86 0.06 -11.56
C ILE A 26 1.18 -0.58 -10.35
N ILE A 27 0.95 -1.90 -10.37
CA ILE A 27 0.29 -2.61 -9.28
C ILE A 27 1.10 -2.51 -7.99
N LEU A 28 2.42 -2.71 -8.04
CA LEU A 28 3.30 -2.50 -6.90
C LEU A 28 3.17 -1.07 -6.34
N SER A 29 3.10 -0.07 -7.22
CA SER A 29 2.97 1.32 -6.81
C SER A 29 1.61 1.61 -6.15
N ILE A 30 0.52 1.06 -6.69
CA ILE A 30 -0.80 1.12 -6.06
C ILE A 30 -0.73 0.48 -4.67
N THR A 31 -0.17 -0.72 -4.57
CA THR A 31 -0.05 -1.44 -3.30
C THR A 31 0.72 -0.64 -2.26
N ILE A 32 1.87 -0.06 -2.62
CA ILE A 32 2.66 0.79 -1.70
C ILE A 32 1.84 2.01 -1.27
N ASN A 33 1.11 2.63 -2.20
CA ASN A 33 0.27 3.80 -1.93
C ASN A 33 -0.91 3.48 -1.01
N GLU A 34 -1.55 2.32 -1.18
CA GLU A 34 -2.71 1.87 -0.39
C GLU A 34 -2.31 1.28 0.98
N SER A 35 -1.06 0.83 1.14
CA SER A 35 -0.53 0.25 2.38
C SER A 35 0.36 1.24 3.15
N ILE A 36 1.68 1.11 3.06
CA ILE A 36 2.66 1.81 3.90
C ILE A 36 2.59 3.34 3.71
N LEU A 37 2.17 3.84 2.53
CA LEU A 37 2.01 5.28 2.29
C LEU A 37 0.59 5.81 2.60
N ASN A 38 -0.28 4.97 3.16
CA ASN A 38 -1.62 5.35 3.59
C ASN A 38 -1.69 5.44 5.14
N PRO A 39 -2.00 6.60 5.72
CA PRO A 39 -2.15 6.72 7.17
C PRO A 39 -3.26 5.83 7.72
N ASP A 40 -4.36 5.63 6.98
CA ASP A 40 -5.48 4.82 7.44
C ASP A 40 -5.09 3.35 7.60
N PHE A 41 -4.24 2.83 6.71
CA PHE A 41 -3.68 1.49 6.81
C PHE A 41 -2.82 1.34 8.07
N VAL A 42 -1.95 2.32 8.37
CA VAL A 42 -1.12 2.27 9.58
C VAL A 42 -1.98 2.32 10.83
N ILE A 43 -3.00 3.19 10.86
CA ILE A 43 -3.93 3.30 11.99
C ILE A 43 -4.67 1.97 12.21
N SER A 44 -5.17 1.34 11.14
CA SER A 44 -5.86 0.05 11.26
C SER A 44 -4.94 -1.07 11.74
N GLU A 45 -3.68 -1.06 11.31
CA GLU A 45 -2.70 -2.03 11.83
C GLU A 45 -2.38 -1.76 13.30
N LEU A 46 -2.23 -0.51 13.74
CA LEU A 46 -2.03 -0.20 15.17
C LEU A 46 -3.24 -0.61 16.03
N GLU A 47 -4.47 -0.41 15.53
CA GLU A 47 -5.70 -0.87 16.21
C GLU A 47 -5.71 -2.39 16.32
N TYR A 48 -5.40 -3.10 15.23
CA TYR A 48 -5.35 -4.56 15.22
C TYR A 48 -4.31 -5.12 16.21
N LEU A 49 -3.19 -4.43 16.39
CA LEU A 49 -2.11 -4.84 17.30
C LEU A 49 -2.36 -4.49 18.76
N ASP A 50 -3.55 -4.01 19.11
CA ASP A 50 -3.87 -3.48 20.43
C ASP A 50 -2.82 -2.43 20.90
N PHE A 51 -2.20 -1.71 19.96
CA PHE A 51 -1.07 -0.83 20.24
C PHE A 51 -1.41 0.19 21.32
N TYR A 52 -2.58 0.82 21.22
CA TYR A 52 -3.01 1.86 22.16
C TYR A 52 -3.24 1.32 23.57
N SER A 53 -3.82 0.12 23.70
CA SER A 53 -4.01 -0.57 24.98
C SER A 53 -2.67 -0.96 25.59
N ASN A 54 -1.76 -1.50 24.78
CA ASN A 54 -0.42 -1.88 25.20
C ASN A 54 0.40 -0.66 25.63
N LEU A 55 0.32 0.45 24.89
CA LEU A 55 0.96 1.71 25.23
C LEU A 55 0.43 2.24 26.58
N LYS A 56 -0.89 2.24 26.79
CA LYS A 56 -1.49 2.60 28.08
C LYS A 56 -0.95 1.72 29.22
N ASN A 57 -0.95 0.40 29.03
CA ASN A 57 -0.49 -0.55 30.04
C ASN A 57 1.00 -0.35 30.36
N ASN A 58 1.81 -0.02 29.37
CA ASN A 58 3.22 0.32 29.56
C ASN A 58 3.37 1.61 30.39
N MET A 59 2.61 2.67 30.08
CA MET A 59 2.61 3.90 30.88
C MET A 59 2.20 3.63 32.34
N ILE A 60 1.16 2.84 32.57
CA ILE A 60 0.71 2.44 33.91
C ILE A 60 1.83 1.69 34.65
N ARG A 61 2.49 0.74 33.98
CA ARG A 61 3.57 -0.06 34.57
C ARG A 61 4.79 0.79 34.91
N GLU A 62 5.20 1.69 34.02
CA GLU A 62 6.34 2.59 34.23
C GLU A 62 6.07 3.57 35.37
N MET A 63 4.89 4.17 35.42
CA MET A 63 4.50 5.11 36.48
C MET A 63 4.33 4.39 37.82
N GLY A 64 3.79 3.17 37.81
CA GLY A 64 3.69 2.30 38.99
C GLY A 64 5.04 1.88 39.56
N ALA A 65 6.05 1.70 38.70
CA ALA A 65 7.42 1.43 39.14
C ALA A 65 8.06 2.63 39.88
N ILE A 66 7.59 3.85 39.60
CA ILE A 66 7.97 5.06 40.35
C ILE A 66 7.19 5.11 41.67
N LYS A 67 5.85 5.06 41.61
CA LYS A 67 4.95 5.00 42.77
C LYS A 67 3.64 4.28 42.41
N PRO A 68 3.14 3.33 43.22
CA PRO A 68 1.89 2.62 42.94
C PRO A 68 0.67 3.53 42.74
N GLU A 69 0.59 4.64 43.46
CA GLU A 69 -0.53 5.60 43.37
C GLU A 69 -0.57 6.34 42.02
N LEU A 70 0.58 6.47 41.34
CA LEU A 70 0.63 7.07 40.01
C LEU A 70 0.07 6.14 38.93
N ALA A 71 0.18 4.82 39.13
CA ALA A 71 -0.41 3.85 38.21
C ALA A 71 -1.95 3.95 38.18
N SER A 72 -2.59 4.09 39.34
CA SER A 72 -4.04 4.30 39.43
C SER A 72 -4.45 5.63 38.79
N LEU A 73 -3.71 6.70 39.06
CA LEU A 73 -4.00 8.02 38.47
C LEU A 73 -3.89 7.99 36.94
N VAL A 74 -2.83 7.41 36.38
CA VAL A 74 -2.67 7.29 34.91
C VAL A 74 -3.75 6.41 34.31
N ASN A 75 -4.14 5.32 34.98
CA ASN A 75 -5.19 4.44 34.50
C ASN A 75 -6.55 5.15 34.39
N GLU A 76 -6.86 6.03 35.34
CA GLU A 76 -8.10 6.81 35.38
C GLU A 76 -8.06 8.03 34.44
N SER A 77 -6.92 8.70 34.36
CA SER A 77 -6.77 9.99 33.65
C SER A 77 -6.56 9.82 32.14
N VAL A 78 -5.91 8.72 31.74
CA VAL A 78 -5.53 8.46 30.35
C VAL A 78 -6.38 7.32 29.81
N SER A 79 -7.36 7.64 28.97
CA SER A 79 -8.15 6.62 28.27
C SER A 79 -7.40 6.09 27.05
N VAL A 80 -7.71 4.84 26.65
CA VAL A 80 -7.18 4.27 25.40
C VAL A 80 -7.63 5.11 24.19
N GLU A 81 -8.84 5.64 24.25
CA GLU A 81 -9.39 6.54 23.22
C GLU A 81 -8.56 7.82 23.05
N MET A 82 -8.13 8.41 24.17
CA MET A 82 -7.28 9.61 24.13
C MET A 82 -5.93 9.31 23.49
N ILE A 83 -5.28 8.20 23.88
CA ILE A 83 -4.01 7.77 23.26
C ILE A 83 -4.21 7.56 21.75
N ARG A 84 -5.30 6.89 21.36
CA ARG A 84 -5.67 6.67 19.96
C ARG A 84 -5.82 7.97 19.18
N LEU A 85 -6.64 8.91 19.64
CA LEU A 85 -6.87 10.19 18.96
C LEU A 85 -5.57 10.99 18.79
N LYS A 86 -4.76 11.06 19.84
CA LYS A 86 -3.50 11.79 19.82
C LYS A 86 -2.46 11.14 18.89
N THR A 87 -2.37 9.80 18.90
CA THR A 87 -1.47 9.04 18.02
C THR A 87 -1.90 9.15 16.56
N ASN A 88 -3.20 9.03 16.28
CA ASN A 88 -3.75 9.18 14.93
C ASN A 88 -3.47 10.57 14.37
N SER A 89 -3.63 11.62 15.20
CA SER A 89 -3.27 13.00 14.82
C SER A 89 -1.80 13.12 14.40
N LEU A 90 -0.88 12.55 15.19
CA LEU A 90 0.55 12.53 14.85
C LEU A 90 0.83 11.78 13.55
N ILE A 91 0.18 10.63 13.33
CA ILE A 91 0.29 9.88 12.09
C ILE A 91 -0.20 10.73 10.91
N TYR A 92 -1.39 11.32 10.98
CA TYR A 92 -1.88 12.17 9.88
C TYR A 92 -0.94 13.34 9.60
N ASN A 93 -0.47 14.05 10.63
CA ASN A 93 0.48 15.16 10.43
C ASN A 93 1.79 14.69 9.79
N PHE A 94 2.33 13.55 10.24
CA PHE A 94 3.52 12.96 9.64
C PHE A 94 3.30 12.62 8.15
N TYR A 95 2.16 12.03 7.80
CA TYR A 95 1.86 11.68 6.42
C TYR A 95 1.56 12.90 5.54
N SER A 96 0.90 13.93 6.07
CA SER A 96 0.68 15.21 5.38
C SER A 96 2.02 15.88 5.05
N TYR A 97 2.97 15.86 5.99
CA TYR A 97 4.34 16.32 5.77
C TYR A 97 5.04 15.53 4.65
N LEU A 98 5.02 14.19 4.75
CA LEU A 98 5.63 13.29 3.77
C LEU A 98 5.06 13.47 2.35
N LYS A 99 3.77 13.83 2.23
CA LYS A 99 3.08 14.05 0.96
C LYS A 99 3.19 15.48 0.43
N TYR A 100 4.03 16.33 1.04
CA TYR A 100 4.16 17.76 0.71
C TYR A 100 2.83 18.52 0.77
N GLN A 101 1.91 18.09 1.64
CA GLN A 101 0.68 18.86 1.94
C GLN A 101 0.99 19.96 2.95
N ASP A 102 1.88 19.66 3.90
CA ASP A 102 2.43 20.60 4.87
C ASP A 102 3.92 20.82 4.62
N ASP A 103 4.38 22.07 4.78
CA ASP A 103 5.76 22.46 4.55
C ASP A 103 6.69 22.04 5.71
N GLU A 104 6.15 21.97 6.92
CA GLU A 104 6.86 21.70 8.16
C GLU A 104 6.34 20.44 8.86
N LEU A 105 7.26 19.68 9.46
CA LEU A 105 6.92 18.49 10.23
C LEU A 105 6.34 18.92 11.59
N ASN A 106 5.01 18.91 11.70
CA ASN A 106 4.31 19.24 12.94
C ASN A 106 3.99 17.97 13.75
N LEU A 107 4.85 17.63 14.69
CA LEU A 107 4.64 16.54 15.65
C LEU A 107 4.29 17.05 17.05
N THR A 108 3.56 18.17 17.11
CA THR A 108 3.12 18.75 18.38
C THR A 108 2.00 17.93 18.99
N LEU A 109 2.24 17.40 20.19
CA LEU A 109 1.28 16.67 21.00
C LEU A 109 0.76 17.57 22.11
N SER A 110 -0.52 17.96 22.04
CA SER A 110 -1.17 18.69 23.15
C SER A 110 -1.56 17.73 24.26
N LEU A 111 -1.01 17.96 25.45
CA LEU A 111 -1.27 17.23 26.69
C LEU A 111 -2.18 17.97 27.66
N SER A 112 -2.72 19.14 27.29
CA SER A 112 -3.61 19.94 28.15
C SER A 112 -4.76 19.11 28.72
N ASP A 113 -5.44 18.31 27.88
CA ASP A 113 -6.54 17.44 28.32
C ASP A 113 -6.06 16.32 29.28
N VAL A 114 -4.85 15.79 29.06
CA VAL A 114 -4.24 14.76 29.91
C VAL A 114 -3.94 15.34 31.29
N LYS A 115 -3.39 16.55 31.31
CA LYS A 115 -3.06 17.31 32.52
C LYS A 115 -4.32 17.65 33.32
N GLU A 116 -5.36 18.15 32.66
CA GLU A 116 -6.65 18.44 33.30
C GLU A 116 -7.26 17.18 33.93
N ASN A 117 -7.30 16.07 33.19
CA ASN A 117 -7.80 14.80 33.71
C ASN A 117 -6.97 14.28 34.89
N LEU A 118 -5.65 14.46 34.84
CA LEU A 118 -4.75 14.00 35.89
C LEU A 118 -4.89 14.81 37.18
N ILE A 119 -5.09 16.11 37.08
CA ILE A 119 -5.43 16.97 38.24
C ILE A 119 -6.75 16.54 38.84
N LYS A 120 -7.78 16.37 38.00
CA LYS A 120 -9.12 15.98 38.45
C LYS A 120 -9.13 14.61 39.14
N SER A 121 -8.47 13.60 38.56
CA SER A 121 -8.35 12.26 39.15
C SER A 121 -7.59 12.28 40.49
N ALA A 122 -6.61 13.18 40.64
CA ALA A 122 -5.88 13.34 41.89
C ALA A 122 -6.74 13.97 42.99
N GLU A 123 -7.51 15.00 42.66
CA GLU A 123 -8.50 15.60 43.55
C GLU A 123 -9.54 14.58 44.01
N ASP A 124 -10.10 13.80 43.08
CA ASP A 124 -11.11 12.77 43.37
C ASP A 124 -10.54 11.62 44.23
N SER A 125 -9.26 11.28 44.06
CA SER A 125 -8.57 10.21 44.80
C SER A 125 -7.97 10.66 46.14
N GLY A 126 -7.97 11.96 46.44
CA GLY A 126 -7.31 12.51 47.62
C GLY A 126 -5.78 12.37 47.59
N VAL A 127 -5.19 12.24 46.40
CA VAL A 127 -3.74 12.15 46.20
C VAL A 127 -3.21 13.56 45.94
N GLU A 128 -2.42 14.10 46.85
CA GLU A 128 -1.76 15.39 46.62
C GLU A 128 -0.66 15.26 45.56
N ILE A 129 -0.90 15.85 44.38
CA ILE A 129 0.16 16.06 43.38
C ILE A 129 0.83 17.39 43.71
N PRO A 130 2.15 17.41 43.96
CA PRO A 130 2.86 18.66 44.16
C PRO A 130 2.67 19.60 42.96
N GLU A 131 2.43 20.88 43.20
CA GLU A 131 2.20 21.89 42.15
C GLU A 131 3.34 21.93 41.13
N PHE A 132 4.59 21.77 41.59
CA PHE A 132 5.76 21.67 40.71
C PHE A 132 5.72 20.47 39.76
N ALA A 133 5.05 19.36 40.12
CA ALA A 133 4.92 18.18 39.27
C ALA A 133 3.88 18.40 38.16
N ILE A 134 2.85 19.21 38.43
CA ILE A 134 1.87 19.65 37.42
C ILE A 134 2.52 20.61 36.42
N ASP A 135 3.35 21.53 36.92
CA ASP A 135 4.07 22.49 36.08
C ASP A 135 5.14 21.84 35.19
N LEU A 136 5.68 20.69 35.60
CA LEU A 136 6.60 19.90 34.79
C LEU A 136 5.90 19.22 33.60
N ILE A 137 4.57 19.03 33.66
CA ILE A 137 3.80 18.53 32.51
C ILE A 137 3.58 19.70 31.56
N GLN A 138 4.37 19.72 30.49
CA GLN A 138 4.20 20.68 29.41
C GLN A 138 2.85 20.50 28.73
N ASP A 139 2.17 21.61 28.44
CA ASP A 139 0.85 21.58 27.78
C ASP A 139 0.96 21.09 26.33
N ASN A 140 2.12 21.28 25.71
CA ASN A 140 2.44 20.79 24.38
C ASN A 140 3.86 20.23 24.38
N ILE A 141 4.04 19.05 23.81
CA ILE A 141 5.35 18.45 23.55
C ILE A 141 5.57 18.43 22.05
N ASP A 142 6.65 19.04 21.56
CA ASP A 142 7.07 18.90 20.17
C ASP A 142 7.98 17.67 20.03
N LEU A 143 7.41 16.56 19.54
CA LEU A 143 8.18 15.33 19.35
C LEU A 143 9.26 15.46 18.27
N ARG A 144 9.27 16.55 17.50
CA ARG A 144 10.36 16.85 16.57
C ARG A 144 11.67 17.16 17.31
N GLU A 145 11.60 17.76 18.50
CA GLU A 145 12.79 18.09 19.29
C GLU A 145 13.51 16.83 19.82
N GLU A 146 12.75 15.73 19.96
CA GLU A 146 13.28 14.41 20.35
C GLU A 146 13.97 13.67 19.19
N LEU A 147 13.80 14.15 17.95
CA LEU A 147 14.45 13.54 16.79
C LEU A 147 15.88 14.05 16.65
N ASN A 148 16.82 13.13 16.49
CA ASN A 148 18.20 13.48 16.16
C ASN A 148 18.34 13.87 14.67
N GLU A 149 19.46 14.52 14.30
CA GLU A 149 19.68 14.97 12.91
C GLU A 149 19.68 13.82 11.89
N GLU A 150 20.08 12.61 12.29
CA GLU A 150 20.05 11.43 11.43
C GLU A 150 18.60 11.04 11.09
N GLN A 151 17.72 10.99 12.09
CA GLN A 151 16.29 10.70 11.93
C GLN A 151 15.61 11.76 11.06
N ILE A 152 15.90 13.06 11.29
CA ILE A 152 15.38 14.14 10.45
C ILE A 152 15.84 13.96 9.00
N THR A 153 17.13 13.65 8.78
CA THR A 153 17.67 13.39 7.44
C THR A 153 17.00 12.20 6.76
N ILE A 154 16.71 11.13 7.52
CA ILE A 154 15.96 9.97 7.00
C ILE A 154 14.55 10.37 6.60
N ILE A 155 13.85 11.15 7.43
CA ILE A 155 12.50 11.64 7.14
C ILE A 155 12.51 12.50 5.87
N GLU A 156 13.47 13.41 5.69
CA GLU A 156 13.61 14.21 4.46
C GLU A 156 13.84 13.36 3.21
N ARG A 157 14.64 12.29 3.34
CA ARG A 157 14.88 11.34 2.25
C ARG A 157 13.60 10.58 1.89
N ILE A 158 12.84 10.15 2.89
CA ILE A 158 11.55 9.48 2.69
C ILE A 158 10.55 10.44 2.03
N ARG A 159 10.46 11.68 2.51
CA ARG A 159 9.63 12.74 1.93
C ARG A 159 9.98 12.95 0.46
N THR A 160 11.26 13.17 0.16
CA THR A 160 11.75 13.34 -1.22
C THR A 160 11.44 12.11 -2.08
N PHE A 161 11.63 10.90 -1.54
CA PHE A 161 11.30 9.66 -2.24
C PHE A 161 9.81 9.58 -2.57
N ILE A 162 8.92 9.90 -1.63
CA ILE A 162 7.45 9.87 -1.82
C ILE A 162 7.02 10.85 -2.92
N TYR A 163 7.63 12.03 -2.99
CA TYR A 163 7.37 12.97 -4.09
C TYR A 163 7.75 12.39 -5.45
N HIS A 164 8.96 11.83 -5.57
CA HIS A 164 9.40 11.19 -6.82
C HIS A 164 8.56 9.96 -7.14
N PHE A 165 8.10 9.23 -6.13
CA PHE A 165 7.23 8.07 -6.28
C PHE A 165 5.91 8.44 -6.97
N TYR A 166 5.24 9.53 -6.58
CA TYR A 166 4.02 10.00 -7.27
C TYR A 166 4.27 10.43 -8.73
N ALA A 167 5.43 11.04 -9.00
CA ALA A 167 5.81 11.40 -10.36
C ALA A 167 6.07 10.14 -11.23
N ILE A 168 6.81 9.17 -10.71
CA ILE A 168 7.07 7.88 -11.38
C ILE A 168 5.75 7.14 -11.62
N TYR A 169 4.88 7.08 -10.61
CA TYR A 169 3.57 6.46 -10.71
C TYR A 169 2.73 7.03 -11.86
N SER A 170 2.69 8.36 -11.99
CA SER A 170 1.98 9.02 -13.11
C SER A 170 2.63 8.72 -14.46
N LEU A 171 3.97 8.64 -14.51
CA LEU A 171 4.73 8.29 -15.71
C LEU A 171 4.46 6.85 -16.16
N LEU A 172 4.33 5.90 -15.23
CA LEU A 172 4.03 4.49 -15.54
C LEU A 172 2.67 4.36 -16.24
N TYR A 173 1.61 5.03 -15.77
CA TYR A 173 0.33 5.00 -16.49
C TYR A 173 0.40 5.58 -17.89
N PHE A 174 1.12 6.69 -18.06
CA PHE A 174 1.33 7.27 -19.37
C PHE A 174 2.08 6.29 -20.29
N LEU A 175 3.13 5.64 -19.76
CA LEU A 175 3.90 4.63 -20.47
C LEU A 175 3.03 3.43 -20.87
N ALA A 176 2.15 2.95 -19.99
CA ALA A 176 1.21 1.86 -20.27
C ALA A 176 0.33 2.17 -21.49
N ILE A 177 -0.23 3.38 -21.56
CA ILE A 177 -1.08 3.82 -22.68
C ILE A 177 -0.27 3.90 -23.97
N VAL A 178 0.94 4.47 -23.92
CA VAL A 178 1.84 4.56 -25.07
C VAL A 178 2.22 3.17 -25.58
N LEU A 179 2.56 2.24 -24.68
CA LEU A 179 2.90 0.86 -25.01
C LEU A 179 1.72 0.15 -25.68
N LEU A 180 0.50 0.27 -25.14
CA LEU A 180 -0.69 -0.30 -25.75
C LEU A 180 -0.93 0.23 -27.17
N LEU A 181 -0.77 1.54 -27.38
CA LEU A 181 -0.92 2.16 -28.70
C LEU A 181 0.14 1.65 -29.68
N LEU A 182 1.41 1.57 -29.25
CA LEU A 182 2.49 1.03 -30.07
C LEU A 182 2.25 -0.44 -30.42
N ILE A 183 1.85 -1.27 -29.45
CA ILE A 183 1.51 -2.69 -29.67
C ILE A 183 0.38 -2.80 -30.71
N PHE A 184 -0.67 -1.99 -30.57
CA PHE A 184 -1.78 -1.96 -31.51
C PHE A 184 -1.32 -1.56 -32.92
N LEU A 185 -0.54 -0.49 -33.04
CA LEU A 185 -0.01 0.01 -34.32
C LEU A 185 0.87 -1.03 -35.02
N PHE A 186 1.75 -1.71 -34.29
CA PHE A 186 2.59 -2.74 -34.87
C PHE A 186 1.78 -3.96 -35.29
N ILE A 187 0.83 -4.44 -34.47
CA ILE A 187 0.01 -5.60 -34.82
C ILE A 187 -0.85 -5.29 -36.05
N GLY A 188 -1.59 -4.18 -36.01
CA GLY A 188 -2.44 -3.69 -37.10
C GLY A 188 -3.78 -4.43 -37.27
N ASP A 189 -4.10 -5.35 -36.36
CA ASP A 189 -5.32 -6.16 -36.38
C ASP A 189 -5.88 -6.28 -34.96
N ILE A 190 -7.13 -5.86 -34.79
CA ILE A 190 -7.78 -5.80 -33.46
C ILE A 190 -7.93 -7.19 -32.83
N ILE A 191 -8.19 -8.23 -33.64
CA ILE A 191 -8.34 -9.61 -33.14
C ILE A 191 -7.01 -10.09 -32.57
N SER A 192 -5.93 -9.96 -33.35
CA SER A 192 -4.58 -10.34 -32.93
C SER A 192 -4.07 -9.52 -31.74
N PHE A 193 -4.48 -8.24 -31.63
CA PHE A 193 -4.16 -7.39 -30.49
C PHE A 193 -4.84 -7.90 -29.22
N LEU A 194 -6.16 -8.11 -29.26
CA LEU A 194 -6.94 -8.60 -28.13
C LEU A 194 -6.48 -9.99 -27.66
N ASP A 195 -6.14 -10.88 -28.60
CA ASP A 195 -5.63 -12.21 -28.29
C ASP A 195 -4.30 -12.15 -27.50
N LYS A 196 -3.32 -11.38 -28.01
CA LYS A 196 -2.00 -11.26 -27.37
C LYS A 196 -2.05 -10.55 -26.02
N ILE A 197 -2.81 -9.45 -25.93
CA ILE A 197 -3.01 -8.75 -24.66
C ILE A 197 -3.77 -9.65 -23.68
N GLY A 198 -4.80 -10.37 -24.13
CA GLY A 198 -5.56 -11.31 -23.29
C GLY A 198 -4.67 -12.38 -22.67
N ILE A 199 -3.82 -13.04 -23.46
CA ILE A 199 -2.85 -14.03 -22.96
C ILE A 199 -1.88 -13.39 -21.96
N LEU A 200 -1.36 -12.20 -22.27
CA LEU A 200 -0.41 -11.49 -21.39
C LEU A 200 -1.03 -11.15 -20.03
N LEU A 201 -2.28 -10.66 -20.02
CA LEU A 201 -3.00 -10.32 -18.80
C LEU A 201 -3.33 -11.56 -17.97
N LEU A 202 -3.68 -12.69 -18.61
CA LEU A 202 -3.86 -13.96 -17.91
C LEU A 202 -2.59 -14.43 -17.20
N ILE A 203 -1.44 -14.38 -17.90
CA ILE A 203 -0.16 -14.80 -17.33
C ILE A 203 0.22 -13.91 -16.15
N ASN A 204 0.18 -12.58 -16.34
CA ASN A 204 0.52 -11.64 -15.27
C ASN A 204 -0.45 -11.75 -14.09
N GLY A 205 -1.76 -11.84 -14.35
CA GLY A 205 -2.75 -12.00 -13.30
C GLY A 205 -2.54 -13.30 -12.51
N GLY A 206 -2.21 -14.40 -13.18
CA GLY A 206 -1.86 -15.66 -12.51
C GLY A 206 -0.61 -15.54 -11.62
N ILE A 207 0.44 -14.86 -12.11
CA ILE A 207 1.66 -14.59 -11.31
C ILE A 207 1.33 -13.76 -10.08
N LEU A 208 0.53 -12.70 -10.24
CA LEU A 208 0.15 -11.78 -9.16
C LEU A 208 -0.71 -12.47 -8.09
N VAL A 209 -1.61 -13.37 -8.47
CA VAL A 209 -2.38 -14.18 -7.51
C VAL A 209 -1.48 -15.17 -6.75
N GLY A 210 -0.51 -15.78 -7.44
CA GLY A 210 0.43 -16.72 -6.81
C GLY A 210 1.49 -16.05 -5.93
N PHE A 211 1.83 -14.79 -6.20
CA PHE A 211 2.93 -14.09 -5.56
C PHE A 211 2.75 -13.93 -4.03
N PRO A 212 1.59 -13.51 -3.50
CA PRO A 212 1.38 -13.42 -2.05
C PRO A 212 1.52 -14.77 -1.34
N VAL A 213 0.99 -15.85 -1.93
CA VAL A 213 1.13 -17.22 -1.38
C VAL A 213 2.61 -17.62 -1.32
N PHE A 214 3.37 -17.29 -2.36
CA PHE A 214 4.81 -17.55 -2.40
C PHE A 214 5.57 -16.75 -1.33
N VAL A 215 5.33 -15.43 -1.22
CA VAL A 215 6.01 -14.57 -0.24
C VAL A 215 5.70 -14.99 1.19
N THR A 216 4.44 -15.29 1.49
CA THR A 216 4.02 -15.69 2.83
C THR A 216 4.61 -17.03 3.25
N GLU A 217 4.74 -17.99 2.33
CA GLU A 217 5.41 -19.26 2.59
C GLU A 217 6.93 -19.06 2.80
N LEU A 218 7.56 -18.17 2.02
CA LEU A 218 8.96 -17.79 2.25
C LEU A 218 9.17 -17.13 3.62
N LEU A 219 8.27 -16.25 4.03
CA LEU A 219 8.31 -15.59 5.33
C LEU A 219 8.14 -16.59 6.47
N ARG A 220 7.17 -17.51 6.37
CA ARG A 220 6.99 -18.61 7.34
C ARG A 220 8.25 -19.46 7.50
N GLY A 221 8.94 -19.74 6.40
CA GLY A 221 10.20 -20.47 6.41
C GLY A 221 11.33 -19.73 7.13
N LYS A 222 11.44 -18.40 6.91
CA LYS A 222 12.51 -17.58 7.50
C LYS A 222 12.25 -17.18 8.96
N ILE A 223 11.01 -16.88 9.33
CA ILE A 223 10.67 -16.42 10.69
C ILE A 223 10.92 -17.51 11.74
N LYS A 224 10.84 -18.79 11.37
CA LYS A 224 11.21 -19.90 12.28
C LYS A 224 12.66 -19.89 12.74
N GLY A 225 13.54 -19.09 12.12
CA GLY A 225 14.96 -19.00 12.47
C GLY A 225 15.44 -17.61 12.88
N ILE A 226 14.56 -16.61 12.96
CA ILE A 226 14.93 -15.24 13.32
C ILE A 226 14.29 -14.92 14.67
N GLU A 227 15.11 -14.68 15.69
CA GLU A 227 14.66 -14.02 16.92
C GLU A 227 14.35 -12.56 16.56
N LEU A 228 13.06 -12.24 16.47
CA LEU A 228 12.63 -10.86 16.24
C LEU A 228 12.93 -10.03 17.50
N PRO A 229 13.38 -8.76 17.33
CA PRO A 229 13.62 -7.87 18.47
C PRO A 229 12.30 -7.46 19.13
N GLY A 230 12.23 -7.61 20.46
CA GLY A 230 10.99 -7.52 21.21
C GLY A 230 10.12 -8.77 20.99
N ASP A 231 9.20 -9.07 21.90
CA ASP A 231 8.30 -10.22 21.81
C ASP A 231 7.28 -10.10 20.64
N PHE A 232 7.71 -9.65 19.46
CA PHE A 232 6.88 -9.42 18.29
C PHE A 232 6.40 -10.77 17.75
N PRO A 233 5.10 -11.08 17.86
CA PRO A 233 4.59 -12.40 17.47
C PRO A 233 4.75 -12.60 15.97
N SER A 234 5.28 -13.76 15.58
CA SER A 234 5.43 -14.12 14.16
C SER A 234 4.11 -14.07 13.37
N GLU A 235 3.00 -14.33 14.05
CA GLU A 235 1.64 -14.25 13.52
C GLU A 235 1.28 -12.83 13.05
N ILE A 236 1.72 -11.82 13.80
CA ILE A 236 1.53 -10.42 13.45
C ILE A 236 2.32 -10.07 12.19
N ALA A 237 3.60 -10.46 12.11
CA ALA A 237 4.43 -10.20 10.94
C ALA A 237 3.83 -10.82 9.66
N ILE A 238 3.29 -12.04 9.78
CA ILE A 238 2.63 -12.73 8.67
C ILE A 238 1.35 -12.00 8.26
N LYS A 239 0.56 -11.50 9.21
CA LYS A 239 -0.65 -10.74 8.90
C LYS A 239 -0.32 -9.42 8.21
N ILE A 240 0.59 -8.61 8.76
CA ILE A 240 1.01 -7.35 8.13
C ILE A 240 1.48 -7.60 6.69
N ALA A 241 2.26 -8.67 6.47
CA ALA A 241 2.66 -9.06 5.13
C ALA A 241 1.47 -9.45 4.24
N ASN A 242 0.48 -10.18 4.76
CA ASN A 242 -0.75 -10.51 4.01
C ASN A 242 -1.52 -9.25 3.63
N ASP A 243 -1.70 -8.31 4.56
CA ASP A 243 -2.51 -7.11 4.35
C ASP A 243 -1.81 -6.16 3.36
N ILE A 244 -0.47 -6.07 3.41
CA ILE A 244 0.33 -5.37 2.38
C ILE A 244 0.19 -6.06 1.01
N LEU A 245 0.04 -7.39 0.97
CA LEU A 245 -0.01 -8.15 -0.28
C LEU A 245 -1.43 -8.37 -0.82
N GLU A 246 -2.47 -8.01 -0.09
CA GLU A 246 -3.87 -8.17 -0.49
C GLU A 246 -4.18 -7.50 -1.85
N PRO A 247 -3.72 -6.26 -2.11
CA PRO A 247 -3.97 -5.61 -3.40
C PRO A 247 -3.41 -6.41 -4.60
N PHE A 248 -2.29 -7.13 -4.44
CA PHE A 248 -1.75 -7.98 -5.51
C PHE A 248 -2.72 -9.09 -5.92
N GLN A 249 -3.42 -9.70 -4.95
CA GLN A 249 -4.42 -10.73 -5.25
C GLN A 249 -5.62 -10.12 -5.97
N PHE A 250 -6.13 -9.00 -5.46
CA PHE A 250 -7.28 -8.31 -6.05
C PHE A 250 -7.00 -7.89 -7.51
N TYR A 251 -5.90 -7.18 -7.75
CA TYR A 251 -5.52 -6.76 -9.10
C TYR A 251 -5.15 -7.95 -9.99
N GLY A 252 -4.55 -9.01 -9.44
CA GLY A 252 -4.28 -10.24 -10.18
C GLY A 252 -5.55 -10.90 -10.70
N ILE A 253 -6.59 -11.02 -9.88
CA ILE A 253 -7.91 -11.52 -10.30
C ILE A 253 -8.53 -10.62 -11.36
N LEU A 254 -8.46 -9.29 -11.16
CA LEU A 254 -8.98 -8.32 -12.13
C LEU A 254 -8.31 -8.49 -13.51
N LEU A 255 -6.98 -8.65 -13.56
CA LEU A 255 -6.26 -8.90 -14.81
C LEU A 255 -6.67 -10.21 -15.46
N ILE A 256 -6.90 -11.28 -14.68
CA ILE A 256 -7.40 -12.56 -15.21
C ILE A 256 -8.77 -12.35 -15.87
N VAL A 257 -9.70 -11.67 -15.21
CA VAL A 257 -11.05 -11.40 -15.75
C VAL A 257 -10.97 -10.59 -17.04
N ILE A 258 -10.20 -9.50 -17.07
CA ILE A 258 -10.01 -8.67 -18.28
C ILE A 258 -9.34 -9.49 -19.40
N GLY A 259 -8.39 -10.35 -19.05
CA GLY A 259 -7.72 -11.26 -19.98
C GLY A 259 -8.70 -12.23 -20.64
N ILE A 260 -9.55 -12.91 -19.85
CA ILE A 260 -10.59 -13.83 -20.36
C ILE A 260 -11.56 -13.09 -21.28
N LEU A 261 -12.07 -11.93 -20.86
CA LEU A 261 -12.98 -11.12 -21.67
C LEU A 261 -12.35 -10.72 -23.00
N SER A 262 -11.07 -10.33 -23.00
CA SER A 262 -10.33 -9.98 -24.21
C SER A 262 -10.24 -11.15 -25.19
N LEU A 263 -9.98 -12.37 -24.70
CA LEU A 263 -9.93 -13.58 -25.54
C LEU A 263 -11.30 -13.97 -26.12
N ILE A 264 -12.38 -13.82 -25.33
CA ILE A 264 -13.74 -14.07 -25.79
C ILE A 264 -14.10 -13.09 -26.90
N LEU A 265 -13.79 -11.80 -26.74
CA LEU A 265 -14.04 -10.77 -27.74
C LEU A 265 -13.22 -11.03 -29.02
N ALA A 266 -11.94 -11.36 -28.90
CA ALA A 266 -11.09 -11.73 -30.03
C ALA A 266 -11.72 -12.90 -30.83
N SER A 267 -12.15 -13.95 -30.12
CA SER A 267 -12.77 -15.13 -30.71
C SER A 267 -14.09 -14.79 -31.41
N GLY A 268 -14.96 -13.99 -30.77
CA GLY A 268 -16.25 -13.59 -31.32
C GLY A 268 -16.11 -12.77 -32.61
N ILE A 269 -15.24 -11.76 -32.61
CA ILE A 269 -14.95 -10.93 -33.80
C ILE A 269 -14.34 -11.79 -34.91
N GLY A 270 -13.44 -12.72 -34.57
CA GLY A 270 -12.85 -13.65 -35.52
C GLY A 270 -13.87 -14.55 -36.22
N ILE A 271 -14.88 -15.05 -35.51
CA ILE A 271 -15.96 -15.86 -36.10
C ILE A 271 -16.79 -15.03 -37.09
N ILE A 272 -17.15 -13.80 -36.72
CA ILE A 272 -17.95 -12.91 -37.58
C ILE A 272 -17.20 -12.60 -38.88
N ARG A 273 -15.91 -12.27 -38.79
CA ARG A 273 -15.06 -12.00 -39.96
C ARG A 273 -14.99 -13.19 -40.91
N LYS A 274 -14.76 -14.40 -40.38
CA LYS A 274 -14.72 -15.65 -41.17
C LYS A 274 -16.05 -15.97 -41.86
N ARG A 275 -17.19 -15.62 -41.26
CA ARG A 275 -18.51 -15.81 -41.88
C ARG A 275 -18.69 -14.88 -43.09
N LYS A 276 -18.36 -13.60 -42.93
CA LYS A 276 -18.43 -12.62 -44.03
C LYS A 276 -17.54 -13.01 -45.22
N GLU A 277 -16.30 -13.40 -44.96
CA GLU A 277 -15.36 -13.84 -46.01
C GLU A 277 -15.88 -15.10 -46.75
N LYS A 278 -16.68 -15.95 -46.10
CA LYS A 278 -17.26 -17.13 -46.73
C LYS A 278 -18.51 -16.80 -47.56
N GLU A 279 -19.29 -15.81 -47.15
CA GLU A 279 -20.46 -15.31 -47.88
C GLU A 279 -20.01 -14.61 -49.17
N GLU A 280 -19.02 -13.71 -49.09
CA GLU A 280 -18.46 -13.01 -50.25
C GLU A 280 -17.92 -13.99 -51.31
N ARG A 281 -17.19 -15.04 -50.90
CA ARG A 281 -16.70 -16.08 -51.83
C ARG A 281 -17.80 -16.92 -52.48
N ARG A 282 -18.96 -17.05 -51.82
CA ARG A 282 -20.10 -17.76 -52.41
C ARG A 282 -20.78 -16.90 -53.48
N GLU A 283 -20.94 -15.61 -53.21
CA GLU A 283 -21.49 -14.66 -54.17
C GLU A 283 -20.59 -14.51 -55.41
N GLU A 284 -19.26 -14.46 -55.22
CA GLU A 284 -18.30 -14.45 -56.35
C GLU A 284 -18.38 -15.74 -57.18
N GLY A 285 -18.49 -16.91 -56.53
CA GLY A 285 -18.61 -18.19 -57.23
C GLY A 285 -19.94 -18.38 -57.96
N GLU A 286 -21.03 -17.77 -57.48
CA GLU A 286 -22.33 -17.77 -58.16
C GLU A 286 -22.37 -16.78 -59.33
N ALA A 287 -21.58 -15.71 -59.32
CA ALA A 287 -21.51 -14.73 -60.41
C ALA A 287 -20.71 -15.22 -61.63
N GLU A 288 -19.82 -16.20 -61.46
CA GLU A 288 -18.97 -16.74 -62.54
C GLU A 288 -19.57 -17.95 -63.27
N GLY A 289 -20.67 -18.54 -62.77
CA GLY A 289 -21.32 -19.74 -63.32
C GLY A 289 -22.50 -19.44 -64.23
#